data_AF-A0A7G5FGX2-F1
#
_entry.id   AF-A0A7G5FGX2-F1
#
_cell.length_a   1.000
_cell.length_b   1.000
_cell.length_c   1.000
_cell.angle_alpha   90.00
_cell.angle_beta   90.00
_cell.angle_gamma   90.00
#
_symmetry.space_group_name_H-M   'P 1'
#
loop_
_entity.id
_entity.type
_entity.pdbx_description
1 polymer ?
#
loop_
_entity_poly.entity_id
_entity_poly.type
_entity_poly.pdbx_seq_one_letter_code
_entity_poly.pdbx_strand_id
1 'polypeptide(L)'
;MRSAFVAALAVLPLVVSCSSEPKQLTVEIVATHPGDPTAFTQGLEVSRSNPQELLVGTGWYGESRILRRTVDGRELASQPLLPQEFGEGITQHGDEVWQLTWQNGTAYRRHSHTFEVTDQATFDGEGWGLCSFDDALIMSDGTSSLRVLAPETFAEKERVDTGVDKLNELECVGDAIYANRFLTTDIYKFDRKGHVTAIIDASGLPNNAAPDSNNVLNGIAHIPGTDRFYLTGKRWPDIYEVRFVEKN
;
A
#
# COMPACT_ATOMS: atom_id res chain seq x y z
N MET A 1 -50.66 12.73 54.38
CA MET A 1 -50.54 12.83 52.91
C MET A 1 -49.29 12.08 52.49
N ARG A 2 -49.43 10.94 51.80
CA ARG A 2 -48.30 10.08 51.39
C ARG A 2 -47.85 10.49 49.98
N SER A 3 -46.59 10.91 49.85
CA SER A 3 -45.95 11.22 48.56
C SER A 3 -45.63 9.95 47.80
N ALA A 4 -46.04 9.88 46.53
CA ALA A 4 -45.63 8.85 45.59
C ALA A 4 -44.42 9.35 44.78
N PHE A 5 -43.30 8.64 44.86
CA PHE A 5 -42.15 8.84 43.97
C PHE A 5 -42.40 8.06 42.67
N VAL A 6 -42.36 8.75 41.54
CA VAL A 6 -42.36 8.14 40.21
C VAL A 6 -40.90 7.96 39.79
N ALA A 7 -40.45 6.72 39.68
CA ALA A 7 -39.13 6.39 39.14
C ALA A 7 -39.21 6.37 37.60
N ALA A 8 -38.49 7.27 36.94
CA ALA A 8 -38.33 7.26 35.49
C ALA A 8 -37.24 6.24 35.12
N LEU A 9 -37.62 5.15 34.44
CA LEU A 9 -36.67 4.22 33.81
C LEU A 9 -36.08 4.90 32.57
N ALA A 10 -34.79 5.21 32.59
CA ALA A 10 -34.04 5.58 31.40
C ALA A 10 -33.71 4.31 30.60
N VAL A 11 -34.30 4.18 29.40
CA VAL A 11 -33.95 3.14 28.44
C VAL A 11 -32.77 3.67 27.62
N LEU A 12 -31.57 3.14 27.86
CA LEU A 12 -30.42 3.38 26.97
C LEU A 12 -30.59 2.54 25.69
N PRO A 13 -30.41 3.11 24.49
CA PRO A 13 -30.43 2.35 23.26
C PRO A 13 -29.15 1.50 23.17
N LEU A 14 -29.30 0.19 23.06
CA LEU A 14 -28.20 -0.68 22.64
C LEU A 14 -27.87 -0.36 21.18
N VAL A 15 -26.73 0.26 20.95
CA VAL A 15 -26.13 0.37 19.61
C VAL A 15 -25.53 -1.00 19.30
N VAL A 16 -26.27 -1.83 18.56
CA VAL A 16 -25.74 -3.09 18.03
C VAL A 16 -24.82 -2.74 16.86
N SER A 17 -23.51 -2.73 17.12
CA SER A 17 -22.50 -2.67 16.05
C SER A 17 -22.46 -4.03 15.36
N CYS A 18 -23.08 -4.13 14.19
CA CYS A 18 -23.01 -5.33 13.37
C CYS A 18 -21.68 -5.32 12.63
N SER A 19 -20.62 -5.89 13.21
CA SER A 19 -19.40 -6.18 12.45
C SER A 19 -19.67 -7.39 11.57
N SER A 20 -19.93 -7.18 10.28
CA SER A 20 -19.94 -8.26 9.30
C SER A 20 -18.54 -8.87 9.22
N GLU A 21 -18.44 -10.20 9.21
CA GLU A 21 -17.15 -10.88 9.01
C GLU A 21 -16.48 -10.41 7.70
N PRO A 22 -15.15 -10.29 7.67
CA PRO A 22 -14.43 -9.92 6.45
C PRO A 22 -14.68 -10.92 5.32
N LYS A 23 -14.94 -10.41 4.11
CA LYS A 23 -15.06 -11.24 2.92
C LYS A 23 -13.76 -12.01 2.67
N GLN A 24 -13.88 -13.27 2.26
CA GLN A 24 -12.75 -14.10 1.84
C GLN A 24 -12.69 -14.12 0.31
N LEU A 25 -11.61 -13.59 -0.25
CA LEU A 25 -11.40 -13.50 -1.69
C LEU A 25 -10.15 -14.28 -2.10
N THR A 26 -10.03 -14.56 -3.38
CA THR A 26 -8.84 -15.10 -4.02
C THR A 26 -8.52 -14.28 -5.28
N VAL A 27 -7.39 -14.58 -5.92
CA VAL A 27 -6.92 -13.93 -7.13
C VAL A 27 -7.23 -14.77 -8.37
N GLU A 28 -7.82 -14.14 -9.37
CA GLU A 28 -7.94 -14.68 -10.73
C GLU A 28 -6.94 -13.96 -11.64
N ILE A 29 -5.99 -14.68 -12.24
CA ILE A 29 -5.03 -14.11 -13.19
C ILE A 29 -5.73 -13.82 -14.51
N VAL A 30 -5.69 -12.56 -14.93
CA VAL A 30 -6.21 -12.09 -16.23
C VAL A 30 -5.11 -12.05 -17.28
N ALA A 31 -3.92 -11.57 -16.91
CA ALA A 31 -2.75 -11.53 -17.78
C ALA A 31 -1.45 -11.54 -16.96
N THR A 32 -0.34 -11.90 -17.60
CA THR A 32 1.00 -11.83 -17.03
C THR A 32 1.86 -10.91 -17.89
N HIS A 33 2.56 -9.99 -17.25
CA HIS A 33 3.46 -9.01 -17.86
C HIS A 33 4.89 -9.20 -17.32
N PRO A 34 5.93 -8.77 -18.05
CA PRO A 34 7.31 -8.89 -17.57
C PRO A 34 7.54 -8.13 -16.26
N GLY A 35 8.12 -8.76 -15.25
CA GLY A 35 8.65 -8.12 -14.04
C GLY A 35 10.09 -7.62 -14.22
N ASP A 36 10.72 -7.25 -13.11
CA ASP A 36 12.15 -6.93 -13.05
C ASP A 36 12.80 -7.78 -11.95
N PRO A 37 13.55 -8.84 -12.29
CA PRO A 37 14.17 -9.73 -11.31
C PRO A 37 15.31 -9.06 -10.51
N THR A 38 15.67 -7.82 -10.85
CA THR A 38 16.63 -7.00 -10.07
C THR A 38 15.93 -6.07 -9.08
N ALA A 39 14.65 -5.75 -9.30
CA ALA A 39 13.91 -4.81 -8.48
C ALA A 39 13.41 -5.46 -7.19
N PHE A 40 13.98 -5.07 -6.04
CA PHE A 40 13.43 -5.41 -4.73
C PHE A 40 12.21 -4.52 -4.44
N THR A 41 11.07 -4.80 -5.05
CA THR A 41 9.85 -3.97 -5.03
C THR A 41 9.36 -3.67 -3.61
N GLN A 42 9.26 -2.38 -3.29
CA GLN A 42 8.75 -1.85 -2.03
C GLN A 42 7.55 -0.89 -2.18
N GLY A 43 7.31 -0.39 -3.39
CA GLY A 43 6.09 0.32 -3.75
C GLY A 43 5.77 0.14 -5.22
N LEU A 44 4.49 0.03 -5.56
CA LEU A 44 4.01 -0.11 -6.94
C LEU A 44 2.76 0.77 -7.12
N GLU A 45 2.72 1.63 -8.14
CA GLU A 45 1.49 2.40 -8.46
C GLU A 45 1.34 2.50 -9.97
N VAL A 46 0.10 2.50 -10.49
CA VAL A 46 -0.16 2.92 -11.88
C VAL A 46 -0.02 4.42 -11.96
N SER A 47 0.78 4.93 -12.90
CA SER A 47 1.00 6.37 -13.00
C SER A 47 -0.30 7.10 -13.31
N ARG A 48 -0.56 8.16 -12.55
CA ARG A 48 -1.76 9.01 -12.74
C ARG A 48 -1.74 9.78 -14.06
N SER A 49 -0.57 9.98 -14.67
CA SER A 49 -0.44 10.66 -15.97
C SER A 49 -0.56 9.71 -17.16
N ASN A 50 -0.32 8.41 -16.99
CA ASN A 50 -0.47 7.42 -18.04
C ASN A 50 -0.77 6.02 -17.46
N PRO A 51 -1.98 5.45 -17.70
CA PRO A 51 -2.36 4.16 -17.14
C PRO A 51 -1.59 2.96 -17.74
N GLN A 52 -0.75 3.17 -18.75
CA GLN A 52 0.16 2.15 -19.30
C GLN A 52 1.57 2.20 -18.68
N GLU A 53 1.79 3.09 -17.71
CA GLU A 53 3.05 3.26 -17.00
C GLU A 53 2.88 2.89 -15.52
N LEU A 54 3.90 2.24 -14.97
CA LEU A 54 4.02 1.90 -13.57
C LEU A 54 5.14 2.73 -12.94
N LEU A 55 4.88 3.21 -11.73
CA LEU A 55 5.88 3.73 -10.81
C LEU A 55 6.29 2.59 -9.88
N VAL A 56 7.59 2.42 -9.67
CA VAL A 56 8.13 1.38 -8.79
C VAL A 56 9.16 1.99 -7.84
N GLY A 57 8.94 1.84 -6.55
CA GLY A 57 9.93 2.07 -5.50
C GLY A 57 10.66 0.77 -5.21
N THR A 58 11.99 0.80 -5.18
CA THR A 58 12.81 -0.37 -4.87
C THR A 58 13.67 -0.15 -3.63
N GLY A 59 13.88 -1.24 -2.91
CA GLY A 59 14.79 -1.33 -1.78
C GLY A 59 16.15 -1.94 -2.14
N TRP A 60 16.88 -2.29 -1.08
CA TRP A 60 18.24 -2.83 -1.04
C TRP A 60 19.33 -1.76 -1.06
N TYR A 61 20.26 -1.85 -0.10
CA TYR A 61 21.36 -0.89 0.04
C TYR A 61 22.24 -0.91 -1.21
N GLY A 62 22.52 0.28 -1.76
CA GLY A 62 23.28 0.44 -3.00
C GLY A 62 22.50 0.19 -4.30
N GLU A 63 21.27 -0.34 -4.22
CA GLU A 63 20.42 -0.66 -5.38
C GLU A 63 19.09 0.10 -5.37
N SER A 64 18.72 0.73 -4.25
CA SER A 64 17.45 1.41 -4.06
C SER A 64 17.28 2.56 -5.06
N ARG A 65 16.12 2.59 -5.73
CA ARG A 65 15.78 3.59 -6.73
C ARG A 65 14.27 3.77 -6.81
N ILE A 66 13.85 4.90 -7.36
CA ILE A 66 12.52 5.03 -7.96
C ILE A 66 12.68 4.87 -9.48
N LEU A 67 11.74 4.19 -10.12
CA LEU A 67 11.72 4.07 -11.57
C LEU A 67 10.29 4.19 -12.11
N ARG A 68 10.24 4.55 -13.38
CA ARG A 68 9.05 4.53 -14.21
C ARG A 68 9.30 3.54 -15.33
N ARG A 69 8.33 2.69 -15.61
CA ARG A 69 8.39 1.73 -16.71
C ARG A 69 7.03 1.59 -17.36
N THR A 70 7.01 1.12 -18.60
CA THR A 70 5.78 0.62 -19.20
C THR A 70 5.40 -0.74 -18.59
N VAL A 71 4.12 -1.10 -18.70
CA VAL A 71 3.62 -2.41 -18.25
C VAL A 71 4.37 -3.56 -18.97
N ASP A 72 4.77 -3.40 -20.23
CA ASP A 72 5.53 -4.40 -21.00
C ASP A 72 7.03 -4.49 -20.65
N GLY A 73 7.52 -3.70 -19.69
CA GLY A 73 8.86 -3.88 -19.11
C GLY A 73 9.93 -2.91 -19.56
N ARG A 74 9.61 -1.93 -20.41
CA ARG A 74 10.59 -0.92 -20.82
C ARG A 74 10.72 0.17 -19.76
N GLU A 75 11.91 0.31 -19.19
CA GLU A 75 12.24 1.43 -18.30
C GLU A 75 12.22 2.76 -19.07
N LEU A 76 11.58 3.77 -18.48
CA LEU A 76 11.39 5.10 -19.06
C LEU A 76 12.22 6.16 -18.33
N ALA A 77 12.34 6.04 -17.00
CA ALA A 77 13.12 6.92 -16.16
C ALA A 77 13.48 6.20 -14.85
N SER A 78 14.60 6.57 -14.24
CA SER A 78 14.98 6.09 -12.91
C SER A 78 15.86 7.11 -12.21
N GLN A 79 15.75 7.18 -10.88
CA GLN A 79 16.64 7.94 -10.01
C GLN A 79 17.04 7.08 -8.80
N PRO A 80 18.35 6.94 -8.51
CA PRO A 80 18.81 6.19 -7.36
C PRO A 80 18.58 6.97 -6.05
N LEU A 81 18.50 6.24 -4.95
CA LEU A 81 18.74 6.77 -3.61
C LEU A 81 20.24 6.73 -3.28
N LEU A 82 20.63 7.34 -2.16
CA LEU A 82 22.02 7.25 -1.70
C LEU A 82 22.35 5.79 -1.34
N PRO A 83 23.59 5.31 -1.53
CA PRO A 83 23.92 3.90 -1.31
C PRO A 83 23.63 3.37 0.11
N GLN A 84 23.69 4.24 1.11
CA GLN A 84 23.39 3.92 2.51
C GLN A 84 21.90 3.97 2.87
N GLU A 85 21.04 4.29 1.91
CA GLU A 85 19.60 4.34 2.11
C GLU A 85 18.95 3.09 1.55
N PHE A 86 17.90 2.65 2.23
CA PHE A 86 17.04 1.58 1.78
C PHE A 86 15.69 2.21 1.42
N GLY A 87 15.34 2.20 0.14
CA GLY A 87 14.08 2.74 -0.37
C GLY A 87 12.89 1.84 -0.04
N GLU A 88 11.75 2.45 0.25
CA GLU A 88 10.52 1.75 0.62
C GLU A 88 9.35 2.22 -0.29
N GLY A 89 8.13 2.25 0.25
CA GLY A 89 6.91 2.61 -0.45
C GLY A 89 6.95 3.98 -1.14
N ILE A 90 6.23 4.06 -2.25
CA ILE A 90 6.04 5.29 -3.02
C ILE A 90 4.54 5.55 -3.19
N THR A 91 4.15 6.80 -3.32
CA THR A 91 2.82 7.11 -3.89
C THR A 91 2.83 8.42 -4.66
N GLN A 92 2.06 8.48 -5.74
CA GLN A 92 1.82 9.70 -6.50
C GLN A 92 0.66 10.50 -5.89
N HIS A 93 0.92 11.77 -5.59
CA HIS A 93 -0.09 12.73 -5.14
C HIS A 93 -0.03 13.99 -6.02
N GLY A 94 -1.02 14.14 -6.90
CA GLY A 94 -0.99 15.16 -7.94
C GLY A 94 0.22 15.00 -8.87
N ASP A 95 0.99 16.06 -9.03
CA ASP A 95 2.20 16.10 -9.87
C ASP A 95 3.48 15.69 -9.13
N GLU A 96 3.36 15.23 -7.88
CA GLU A 96 4.49 14.83 -7.04
C GLU A 96 4.41 13.33 -6.70
N VAL A 97 5.55 12.75 -6.36
CA VAL A 97 5.67 11.39 -5.82
C VAL A 97 6.42 11.45 -4.51
N TRP A 98 5.82 10.89 -3.45
CA TRP A 98 6.50 10.67 -2.19
C TRP A 98 7.20 9.31 -2.22
N GLN A 99 8.43 9.25 -1.70
CA GLN A 99 9.21 8.01 -1.56
C GLN A 99 9.75 7.89 -0.13
N LEU A 100 9.42 6.78 0.52
CA LEU A 100 9.89 6.45 1.86
C LEU A 100 11.30 5.86 1.85
N THR A 101 11.93 5.93 3.02
CA THR A 101 13.12 5.15 3.38
C THR A 101 12.80 4.29 4.60
N TRP A 102 13.48 3.15 4.74
CA TRP A 102 13.16 2.17 5.79
C TRP A 102 13.43 2.67 7.20
N GLN A 103 14.70 2.81 7.60
CA GLN A 103 15.10 3.15 8.98
C GLN A 103 15.66 4.57 9.11
N ASN A 104 15.79 5.29 7.99
CA ASN A 104 16.36 6.64 7.99
C ASN A 104 15.36 7.70 8.46
N GLY A 105 14.05 7.40 8.47
CA GLY A 105 13.02 8.36 8.87
C GLY A 105 12.85 9.52 7.89
N THR A 106 13.15 9.29 6.61
CA THR A 106 13.08 10.31 5.55
C THR A 106 12.04 9.95 4.50
N ALA A 107 11.20 10.91 4.13
CA ALA A 107 10.32 10.84 2.96
C ALA A 107 10.76 11.90 1.95
N TYR A 108 11.16 11.48 0.75
CA TYR A 108 11.52 12.37 -0.34
C TYR A 108 10.28 12.77 -1.13
N ARG A 109 10.05 14.07 -1.31
CA ARG A 109 9.10 14.60 -2.29
C ARG A 109 9.84 14.75 -3.61
N ARG A 110 9.27 14.19 -4.67
CA ARG A 110 9.87 14.20 -6.00
C ARG A 110 8.89 14.70 -7.03
N HIS A 111 9.39 15.43 -8.02
CA HIS A 111 8.59 15.74 -9.20
C HIS A 111 8.24 14.44 -9.94
N SER A 112 6.96 14.22 -10.24
CA SER A 112 6.48 12.92 -10.74
C SER A 112 7.08 12.48 -12.08
N HIS A 113 7.48 13.42 -12.94
CA HIS A 113 8.01 13.12 -14.27
C HIS A 113 9.52 12.91 -14.31
N THR A 114 10.28 13.66 -13.51
CA THR A 114 11.75 13.65 -13.53
C THR A 114 12.36 12.88 -12.37
N PHE A 115 11.56 12.66 -11.32
CA PHE A 115 11.98 12.13 -10.02
C PHE A 115 13.04 12.96 -9.29
N GLU A 116 13.30 14.19 -9.74
CA GLU A 116 14.14 15.13 -9.02
C GLU A 116 13.53 15.41 -7.65
N VAL A 117 14.36 15.40 -6.61
CA VAL A 117 13.91 15.72 -5.24
C VAL A 117 13.57 17.20 -5.20
N THR A 118 12.31 17.49 -4.89
CA THR A 118 11.78 18.85 -4.75
C THR A 118 11.77 19.31 -3.30
N ASP A 119 11.58 18.37 -2.36
CA ASP A 119 11.61 18.60 -0.92
C ASP A 119 11.83 17.27 -0.17
N GLN A 120 11.96 17.35 1.16
CA GLN A 120 11.98 16.17 2.02
C GLN A 120 11.27 16.45 3.36
N ALA A 121 10.70 15.39 3.93
CA ALA A 121 10.13 15.41 5.27
C ALA A 121 10.77 14.31 6.13
N THR A 122 10.67 14.47 7.44
CA THR A 122 11.13 13.47 8.41
C THR A 122 9.95 12.87 9.17
N PHE A 123 10.06 11.60 9.52
CA PHE A 123 9.09 10.90 10.35
C PHE A 123 9.79 9.98 11.36
N ASP A 124 9.12 9.73 12.48
CA ASP A 124 9.63 8.84 13.52
C ASP A 124 9.38 7.36 13.18
N GLY A 125 10.34 6.50 13.52
CA GLY A 125 10.23 5.05 13.32
C GLY A 125 10.55 4.62 11.89
N GLU A 126 10.00 3.47 11.48
CA GLU A 126 10.19 2.93 10.13
C GLU A 126 9.11 3.44 9.16
N GLY A 127 9.37 3.36 7.86
CA GLY A 127 8.39 3.57 6.80
C GLY A 127 8.41 2.39 5.83
N TRP A 128 7.27 1.79 5.52
CA TRP A 128 7.16 0.57 4.70
C TRP A 128 6.32 0.84 3.44
N GLY A 129 5.00 0.86 3.54
CA GLY A 129 4.12 1.17 2.41
C GLY A 129 3.55 2.58 2.47
N LEU A 130 3.17 3.11 1.31
CA LEU A 130 2.57 4.43 1.17
C LEU A 130 1.51 4.39 0.07
N CYS A 131 0.33 4.94 0.32
CA CYS A 131 -0.66 5.18 -0.73
C CYS A 131 -1.37 6.53 -0.52
N SER A 132 -2.04 7.02 -1.56
CA SER A 132 -2.67 8.34 -1.56
C SER A 132 -4.17 8.28 -1.83
N PHE A 133 -4.94 8.85 -0.90
CA PHE A 133 -6.25 9.44 -1.20
C PHE A 133 -6.08 10.88 -1.70
N ASP A 134 -7.18 11.51 -2.12
CA ASP A 134 -7.16 12.91 -2.54
C ASP A 134 -6.86 13.89 -1.38
N ASP A 135 -7.17 13.51 -0.14
CA ASP A 135 -7.09 14.37 1.05
C ASP A 135 -6.02 13.95 2.08
N ALA A 136 -5.40 12.79 1.89
CA ALA A 136 -4.47 12.19 2.83
C ALA A 136 -3.51 11.20 2.16
N LEU A 137 -2.32 11.08 2.74
CA LEU A 137 -1.45 9.91 2.51
C LEU A 137 -1.66 8.92 3.65
N ILE A 138 -1.58 7.64 3.33
CA ILE A 138 -1.63 6.54 4.28
C ILE A 138 -0.28 5.84 4.27
N MET A 139 0.34 5.71 5.43
CA MET A 139 1.64 5.06 5.59
C MET A 139 1.53 3.85 6.53
N SER A 140 2.14 2.74 6.16
CA SER A 140 2.41 1.60 7.04
C SER A 140 3.87 1.62 7.48
N ASP A 141 4.14 0.98 8.61
CA ASP A 141 5.48 0.89 9.21
C ASP A 141 5.74 -0.51 9.82
N GLY A 142 5.02 -1.52 9.36
CA GLY A 142 5.08 -2.88 9.89
C GLY A 142 4.38 -3.08 11.25
N THR A 143 3.90 -2.02 11.91
CA THR A 143 3.05 -2.14 13.11
C THR A 143 1.62 -2.55 12.77
N SER A 144 0.74 -2.64 13.77
CA SER A 144 -0.69 -2.86 13.57
C SER A 144 -1.49 -1.58 13.27
N SER A 145 -0.81 -0.45 13.06
CA SER A 145 -1.46 0.84 12.80
C SER A 145 -1.07 1.42 11.45
N LEU A 146 -2.01 2.15 10.84
CA LEU A 146 -1.76 2.98 9.67
C LEU A 146 -1.69 4.45 10.11
N ARG A 147 -0.73 5.18 9.56
CA ARG A 147 -0.58 6.62 9.82
C ARG A 147 -1.27 7.42 8.73
N VAL A 148 -2.07 8.41 9.13
CA VAL A 148 -2.75 9.33 8.23
C VAL A 148 -1.95 10.63 8.21
N LEU A 149 -1.45 11.01 7.03
CA LEU A 149 -0.52 12.13 6.87
C LEU A 149 -1.14 13.25 6.00
N ALA A 150 -0.72 14.48 6.24
CA ALA A 150 -1.01 15.60 5.34
C ALA A 150 -0.18 15.47 4.05
N PRO A 151 -0.81 15.48 2.85
CA PRO A 151 -0.08 15.25 1.61
C PRO A 151 0.92 16.36 1.26
N GLU A 152 0.67 17.58 1.72
CA GLU A 152 1.54 18.73 1.41
C GLU A 152 2.79 18.82 2.26
N THR A 153 2.73 18.32 3.50
CA THR A 153 3.80 18.50 4.49
C THR A 153 4.34 17.19 5.05
N PHE A 154 3.71 16.07 4.70
CA PHE A 154 3.97 14.75 5.28
C PHE A 154 3.70 14.65 6.80
N ALA A 155 3.09 15.68 7.40
CA ALA A 155 2.87 15.72 8.84
C ALA A 155 1.80 14.70 9.27
N GLU A 156 2.12 13.92 10.31
CA GLU A 156 1.19 12.95 10.89
C GLU A 156 0.00 13.65 11.54
N LYS A 157 -1.22 13.29 11.11
CA LYS A 157 -2.48 13.81 11.63
C LYS A 157 -3.03 12.90 12.73
N GLU A 158 -3.05 11.60 12.45
CA GLU A 158 -3.57 10.57 13.33
C GLU A 158 -3.02 9.18 12.98
N ARG A 159 -3.33 8.21 13.85
CA ARG A 159 -3.10 6.78 13.60
C ARG A 159 -4.41 6.02 13.72
N VAL A 160 -4.56 5.04 12.86
CA VAL A 160 -5.70 4.14 12.80
C VAL A 160 -5.22 2.75 13.16
N ASP A 161 -5.74 2.17 14.24
CA ASP A 161 -5.46 0.77 14.58
C ASP A 161 -6.25 -0.15 13.65
N THR A 162 -5.55 -1.12 13.06
CA THR A 162 -6.11 -2.11 12.15
C THR A 162 -6.24 -3.49 12.80
N GLY A 163 -5.55 -3.71 13.93
CA GLY A 163 -5.41 -5.03 14.54
C GLY A 163 -4.59 -6.04 13.72
N VAL A 164 -4.03 -5.65 12.58
CA VAL A 164 -3.22 -6.52 11.70
C VAL A 164 -1.80 -5.99 11.62
N ASP A 165 -0.84 -6.76 12.12
CA ASP A 165 0.58 -6.40 12.09
C ASP A 165 1.23 -6.67 10.72
N LYS A 166 2.45 -6.14 10.54
CA LYS A 166 3.31 -6.38 9.37
C LYS A 166 2.68 -5.93 8.05
N LEU A 167 1.84 -4.90 8.09
CA LEU A 167 1.37 -4.24 6.88
C LEU A 167 2.57 -3.62 6.18
N ASN A 168 2.73 -3.97 4.91
CA ASN A 168 3.85 -3.56 4.07
C ASN A 168 3.31 -2.63 2.98
N GLU A 169 3.55 -2.93 1.70
CA GLU A 169 3.08 -2.10 0.61
C GLU A 169 1.55 -1.88 0.65
N LEU A 170 1.14 -0.66 0.25
CA LEU A 170 -0.22 -0.17 0.33
C LEU A 170 -0.72 0.32 -1.03
N GLU A 171 -2.02 0.19 -1.27
CA GLU A 171 -2.71 0.83 -2.39
C GLU A 171 -4.07 1.41 -1.99
N CYS A 172 -4.36 2.64 -2.42
CA CYS A 172 -5.55 3.39 -2.02
C CYS A 172 -6.54 3.45 -3.20
N VAL A 173 -7.73 2.83 -3.06
CA VAL A 173 -8.73 2.74 -4.15
C VAL A 173 -10.11 3.12 -3.66
N GLY A 174 -10.65 4.23 -4.18
CA GLY A 174 -11.90 4.80 -3.68
C GLY A 174 -11.75 5.15 -2.20
N ASP A 175 -12.54 4.52 -1.33
CA ASP A 175 -12.45 4.67 0.14
C ASP A 175 -11.75 3.48 0.83
N ALA A 176 -11.11 2.60 0.05
CA ALA A 176 -10.47 1.39 0.57
C ALA A 176 -8.95 1.48 0.54
N ILE A 177 -8.32 0.79 1.49
CA ILE A 177 -6.87 0.62 1.58
C ILE A 177 -6.58 -0.87 1.40
N TYR A 178 -5.72 -1.21 0.45
CA TYR A 178 -5.19 -2.55 0.25
C TYR A 178 -3.79 -2.59 0.85
N ALA A 179 -3.43 -3.70 1.50
CA ALA A 179 -2.11 -3.84 2.11
C ALA A 179 -1.58 -5.25 1.96
N ASN A 180 -0.36 -5.40 1.46
CA ASN A 180 0.37 -6.66 1.62
C ASN A 180 0.66 -6.89 3.11
N ARG A 181 0.60 -8.15 3.56
CA ARG A 181 1.12 -8.54 4.87
C ARG A 181 2.45 -9.28 4.72
N PHE A 182 3.53 -8.69 5.23
CA PHE A 182 4.89 -9.14 4.98
C PHE A 182 5.12 -10.61 5.37
N LEU A 183 5.85 -11.34 4.52
CA LEU A 183 6.12 -12.78 4.60
C LEU A 183 4.89 -13.70 4.46
N THR A 184 3.76 -13.16 4.02
CA THR A 184 2.56 -13.95 3.68
C THR A 184 2.17 -13.70 2.23
N THR A 185 1.19 -14.45 1.75
CA THR A 185 0.50 -14.20 0.49
C THR A 185 -0.85 -13.54 0.68
N ASP A 186 -1.13 -13.02 1.88
CA ASP A 186 -2.39 -12.35 2.17
C ASP A 186 -2.30 -10.87 1.80
N ILE A 187 -3.37 -10.36 1.21
CA ILE A 187 -3.61 -8.93 1.05
C ILE A 187 -4.85 -8.58 1.86
N TYR A 188 -4.75 -7.57 2.71
CA TYR A 188 -5.86 -7.10 3.52
C TYR A 188 -6.50 -5.89 2.87
N LYS A 189 -7.83 -5.84 2.90
CA LYS A 189 -8.60 -4.66 2.50
C LYS A 189 -9.24 -4.01 3.72
N PHE A 190 -8.94 -2.75 3.95
CA PHE A 190 -9.48 -1.95 5.05
C PHE A 190 -10.43 -0.87 4.55
N ASP A 191 -11.39 -0.48 5.39
CA ASP A 191 -11.99 0.85 5.30
C ASP A 191 -11.04 1.91 5.87
N ARG A 192 -11.35 3.21 5.70
CA ARG A 192 -10.53 4.32 6.23
C ARG A 192 -10.43 4.35 7.76
N LYS A 193 -11.27 3.59 8.49
CA LYS A 193 -11.26 3.48 9.95
C LYS A 193 -10.45 2.27 10.44
N GLY A 194 -9.80 1.54 9.54
CA GLY A 194 -8.95 0.40 9.88
C GLY A 194 -9.70 -0.91 10.04
N HIS A 195 -11.01 -0.97 9.77
CA HIS A 195 -11.73 -2.23 9.83
C HIS A 195 -11.41 -3.08 8.61
N VAL A 196 -11.04 -4.34 8.84
CA VAL A 196 -10.85 -5.32 7.76
C VAL A 196 -12.22 -5.61 7.11
N THR A 197 -12.33 -5.31 5.82
CA THR A 197 -13.53 -5.57 5.02
C THR A 197 -13.37 -6.79 4.12
N ALA A 198 -12.14 -7.15 3.75
CA ALA A 198 -11.83 -8.39 3.05
C ALA A 198 -10.39 -8.85 3.32
N ILE A 199 -10.17 -10.16 3.17
CA ILE A 199 -8.85 -10.79 3.11
C ILE A 199 -8.76 -11.51 1.76
N ILE A 200 -7.73 -11.19 0.99
CA ILE A 200 -7.47 -11.75 -0.34
C ILE A 200 -6.31 -12.74 -0.22
N ASP A 201 -6.57 -14.00 -0.51
CA ASP A 201 -5.57 -15.06 -0.61
C ASP A 201 -4.92 -15.03 -1.99
N ALA A 202 -3.69 -14.50 -2.07
CA ALA A 202 -2.90 -14.45 -3.31
C ALA A 202 -1.90 -15.62 -3.44
N SER A 203 -2.06 -16.71 -2.66
CA SER A 203 -1.17 -17.88 -2.73
C SER A 203 -1.22 -18.61 -4.08
N GLY A 204 -2.25 -18.35 -4.89
CA GLY A 204 -2.37 -18.85 -6.25
C GLY A 204 -1.42 -18.20 -7.26
N LEU A 205 -0.74 -17.10 -6.92
CA LEU A 205 0.23 -16.46 -7.80
C LEU A 205 1.56 -17.24 -7.82
N PRO A 206 2.09 -17.61 -8.99
CA PRO A 206 3.42 -18.21 -9.07
C PRO A 206 4.51 -17.22 -8.66
N ASN A 207 5.36 -17.62 -7.71
CA ASN A 207 6.60 -16.92 -7.42
C ASN A 207 7.75 -17.52 -8.25
N ASN A 208 8.10 -16.88 -9.37
CA ASN A 208 9.19 -17.32 -10.26
C ASN A 208 10.52 -16.60 -9.99
N ALA A 209 10.64 -15.86 -8.87
CA ALA A 209 11.91 -15.24 -8.50
C ALA A 209 12.99 -16.31 -8.21
N ALA A 210 14.25 -15.87 -8.21
CA ALA A 210 15.32 -16.71 -7.69
C ALA A 210 15.01 -17.11 -6.23
N PRO A 211 15.30 -18.34 -5.80
CA PRO A 211 15.00 -18.78 -4.42
C PRO A 211 15.72 -17.90 -3.38
N ASP A 212 14.94 -17.11 -2.63
CA ASP A 212 15.39 -16.29 -1.51
C ASP A 212 14.20 -16.04 -0.57
N SER A 213 14.41 -16.08 0.75
CA SER A 213 13.34 -15.86 1.73
C SER A 213 12.76 -14.44 1.69
N ASN A 214 13.46 -13.49 1.08
CA ASN A 214 13.04 -12.10 0.95
C ASN A 214 12.29 -11.83 -0.37
N ASN A 215 12.30 -12.75 -1.32
CA ASN A 215 11.62 -12.60 -2.61
C ASN A 215 10.12 -12.94 -2.49
N VAL A 216 9.42 -12.19 -1.65
CA VAL A 216 8.01 -12.41 -1.28
C VAL A 216 7.07 -11.49 -2.08
N LEU A 217 5.77 -11.82 -2.04
CA LEU A 217 4.69 -10.96 -2.54
C LEU A 217 4.79 -9.57 -1.91
N ASN A 218 4.87 -8.53 -2.74
CA ASN A 218 4.91 -7.12 -2.33
C ASN A 218 4.75 -6.21 -3.56
N GLY A 219 3.79 -5.28 -3.53
CA GLY A 219 3.44 -4.40 -4.65
C GLY A 219 2.03 -4.65 -5.15
N ILE A 220 1.17 -3.63 -5.02
CA ILE A 220 -0.24 -3.63 -5.39
C ILE A 220 -0.51 -2.34 -6.13
N ALA A 221 -1.01 -2.41 -7.37
CA ALA A 221 -1.43 -1.20 -8.07
C ALA A 221 -2.79 -1.40 -8.74
N HIS A 222 -3.72 -0.50 -8.46
CA HIS A 222 -5.04 -0.52 -9.09
C HIS A 222 -4.95 -0.03 -10.53
N ILE A 223 -5.69 -0.68 -11.43
CA ILE A 223 -5.81 -0.25 -12.82
C ILE A 223 -7.02 0.70 -12.93
N PRO A 224 -6.80 2.01 -13.16
CA PRO A 224 -7.87 3.01 -13.09
C PRO A 224 -9.05 2.68 -14.01
N GLY A 225 -10.27 2.88 -13.51
CA GLY A 225 -11.50 2.63 -14.26
C GLY A 225 -11.87 1.14 -14.40
N THR A 226 -11.19 0.23 -13.70
CA THR A 226 -11.47 -1.21 -13.76
C THR A 226 -11.58 -1.84 -12.36
N ASP A 227 -11.92 -3.13 -12.32
CA ASP A 227 -11.89 -3.98 -11.12
C ASP A 227 -10.56 -4.73 -10.94
N ARG A 228 -9.54 -4.36 -11.72
CA ARG A 228 -8.28 -5.10 -11.84
C ARG A 228 -7.12 -4.43 -11.13
N PHE A 229 -6.13 -5.25 -10.81
CA PHE A 229 -4.92 -4.84 -10.10
C PHE A 229 -3.69 -5.46 -10.77
N TYR A 230 -2.55 -4.79 -10.67
CA TYR A 230 -1.25 -5.39 -10.85
C TYR A 230 -0.72 -5.86 -9.49
N LEU A 231 -0.31 -7.12 -9.40
CA LEU A 231 0.39 -7.69 -8.25
C LEU A 231 1.76 -8.20 -8.69
N THR A 232 2.76 -8.03 -7.82
CA THR A 232 4.11 -8.56 -8.04
C THR A 232 4.78 -8.88 -6.71
N GLY A 233 6.09 -9.09 -6.73
CA GLY A 233 6.88 -9.26 -5.53
C GLY A 233 8.30 -8.77 -5.67
N LYS A 234 9.03 -8.93 -4.58
CA LYS A 234 10.45 -8.56 -4.48
C LYS A 234 11.26 -9.46 -5.42
N ARG A 235 11.87 -8.86 -6.43
CA ARG A 235 12.66 -9.52 -7.49
C ARG A 235 11.86 -10.56 -8.30
N TRP A 236 10.55 -10.39 -8.39
CA TRP A 236 9.72 -11.24 -9.24
C TRP A 236 9.95 -10.89 -10.72
N PRO A 237 10.15 -11.90 -11.60
CA PRO A 237 10.25 -11.68 -13.03
C PRO A 237 8.87 -11.51 -13.69
N ASP A 238 7.79 -11.44 -12.90
CA ASP A 238 6.41 -11.35 -13.36
C ASP A 238 5.63 -10.25 -12.63
N ILE A 239 4.76 -9.56 -13.37
CA ILE A 239 3.67 -8.75 -12.84
C ILE A 239 2.36 -9.37 -13.31
N TYR A 240 1.48 -9.70 -12.38
CA TYR A 240 0.19 -10.32 -12.67
C TYR A 240 -0.90 -9.25 -12.70
N GLU A 241 -1.60 -9.14 -13.82
CA GLU A 241 -2.90 -8.47 -13.86
C GLU A 241 -3.95 -9.43 -13.33
N VAL A 242 -4.66 -9.05 -12.27
CA VAL A 242 -5.58 -9.92 -11.54
C VAL A 242 -6.93 -9.26 -11.30
N ARG A 243 -7.93 -10.09 -11.01
CA ARG A 243 -9.17 -9.71 -10.34
C ARG A 243 -9.25 -10.38 -8.97
N PHE A 244 -9.91 -9.70 -8.02
CA PHE A 244 -10.27 -10.30 -6.75
C PHE A 244 -11.68 -10.86 -6.83
N VAL A 245 -11.81 -12.17 -6.63
CA VAL A 245 -13.06 -12.93 -6.76
C VAL A 245 -13.38 -13.65 -5.44
N GLU A 246 -14.65 -13.97 -5.18
CA GLU A 246 -15.01 -14.70 -3.97
C GLU A 246 -14.35 -16.09 -3.95
N LYS A 247 -13.83 -16.47 -2.78
CA LYS A 247 -13.25 -17.80 -2.58
C LYS A 247 -14.40 -18.81 -2.52
N ASN A 248 -14.50 -19.64 -3.54
CA ASN A 248 -15.47 -20.76 -3.59
C ASN A 248 -15.18 -21.80 -2.51
#